data_AF-A0A9W4WN97-F1
#
_entry.id   AF-A0A9W4WN97-F1
#
_cell.length_a   1.000
_cell.length_b   1.000
_cell.length_c   1.000
_cell.angle_alpha   90.00
_cell.angle_beta   90.00
_cell.angle_gamma   90.00
#
_symmetry.space_group_name_H-M   'P 1'
#
loop_
_entity.id
_entity.type
_entity.pdbx_description
1 polymer ?
#
loop_
_entity_poly.entity_id
_entity_poly.type
_entity_poly.pdbx_seq_one_letter_code
_entity_poly.pdbx_strand_id
1 'polypeptide(L)'
;MSYEARNLKGYCHKDFHSGNILQSEHVSYVSDFGLSGPADKQNSNDKIYGVLPYIAPEVLNGELYTLSSDIYSFGVIMAEYSTGNPPFYDKNHDVSLALDICNGLRPEFGKGTPEFYKKLAYRCMNANPNQRPTSDELNSVAIPAATTAKKYQSLLYSNS
;
A
#
# COMPACT_ATOMS: atom_id res chain seq x y z
N MET A 1 5.58 15.15 -27.75
CA MET A 1 4.39 14.31 -27.48
C MET A 1 3.87 14.70 -26.11
N SER A 2 2.69 15.31 -26.05
CA SER A 2 2.08 15.81 -24.82
C SER A 2 1.68 14.62 -23.93
N TYR A 3 2.22 14.58 -22.72
CA TYR A 3 1.75 13.66 -21.69
C TYR A 3 0.40 14.17 -21.19
N GLU A 4 -0.70 13.69 -21.77
CA GLU A 4 -1.98 13.78 -21.09
C GLU A 4 -1.91 12.87 -19.86
N ALA A 5 -1.94 13.48 -18.68
CA ALA A 5 -2.21 12.77 -17.44
C ALA A 5 -3.59 12.11 -17.60
N ARG A 6 -3.58 10.80 -17.91
CA ARG A 6 -4.81 10.01 -17.96
C ARG A 6 -5.54 10.22 -16.65
N ASN A 7 -6.85 10.45 -16.73
CA ASN A 7 -7.70 10.56 -15.56
C ASN A 7 -7.78 9.15 -14.92
N LEU A 8 -6.89 8.85 -13.97
CA LEU A 8 -6.71 7.53 -13.34
C LEU A 8 -7.83 7.18 -12.34
N LYS A 9 -8.94 7.94 -12.31
CA LYS A 9 -10.10 7.58 -11.49
C LYS A 9 -10.62 6.21 -11.95
N GLY A 10 -10.54 5.22 -11.06
CA GLY A 10 -10.91 3.83 -11.38
C GLY A 10 -9.79 3.00 -12.01
N TYR A 11 -8.53 3.45 -11.99
CA TYR A 11 -7.39 2.70 -12.51
C TYR A 11 -6.61 2.02 -11.37
N CYS A 12 -6.44 0.70 -11.45
CA CYS A 12 -5.68 -0.09 -10.48
C CYS A 12 -4.23 -0.27 -10.94
N HIS A 13 -3.29 -0.20 -10.01
CA HIS A 13 -1.88 -0.46 -10.26
C HIS A 13 -1.61 -1.94 -10.50
N LYS A 14 -2.22 -2.79 -9.65
CA LYS A 14 -2.11 -4.28 -9.61
C LYS A 14 -0.77 -4.84 -9.15
N ASP A 15 0.30 -4.06 -9.22
CA ASP A 15 1.63 -4.44 -8.73
C ASP A 15 2.24 -3.35 -7.85
N PHE A 16 1.48 -2.88 -6.86
CA PHE A 16 1.92 -1.79 -6.00
C PHE A 16 2.77 -2.33 -4.84
N HIS A 17 4.07 -2.07 -4.85
CA HIS A 17 5.00 -2.43 -3.78
C HIS A 17 6.13 -1.40 -3.66
N SER A 18 6.94 -1.49 -2.61
CA SER A 18 8.04 -0.54 -2.36
C SER A 18 9.03 -0.40 -3.51
N GLY A 19 9.38 -1.52 -4.16
CA GLY A 19 10.22 -1.52 -5.37
C GLY A 19 9.68 -0.71 -6.55
N ASN A 20 8.39 -0.39 -6.59
CA ASN A 20 7.74 0.45 -7.60
C ASN A 20 7.52 1.90 -7.13
N ILE A 21 8.08 2.28 -5.97
CA ILE A 21 8.10 3.65 -5.46
C ILE A 21 9.49 4.25 -5.70
N LEU A 22 9.54 5.27 -6.55
CA LEU A 22 10.74 6.06 -6.80
C LEU A 22 10.78 7.27 -5.89
N GLN A 23 11.96 7.62 -5.40
CA GLN A 23 12.18 8.82 -4.61
C GLN A 23 13.08 9.79 -5.37
N SER A 24 12.61 11.02 -5.54
CA SER A 24 13.41 12.13 -6.04
C SER A 24 13.27 13.29 -5.08
N GLU A 25 14.40 13.75 -4.53
CA GLU A 25 14.44 14.77 -3.47
C GLU A 25 13.54 14.38 -2.28
N HIS A 26 12.49 15.15 -2.02
CA HIS A 26 11.53 14.95 -0.94
C HIS A 26 10.15 14.49 -1.44
N VAL A 27 10.08 14.03 -2.70
CA VAL A 27 8.83 13.58 -3.33
C VAL A 27 8.95 12.11 -3.75
N SER A 28 7.90 11.35 -3.47
CA SER A 28 7.79 9.94 -3.86
C SER A 28 6.82 9.82 -5.05
N TYR A 29 7.17 8.97 -6.00
CA TYR A 29 6.43 8.74 -7.24
C TYR A 29 6.14 7.26 -7.37
N VAL A 30 4.90 6.91 -7.73
CA VAL A 30 4.54 5.55 -8.12
C VAL A 30 4.98 5.33 -9.58
N SER A 31 5.56 4.17 -9.86
CA SER A 31 6.13 3.80 -11.15
C SER A 31 5.73 2.39 -11.55
N ASP A 32 6.11 1.99 -12.77
CA ASP A 32 5.80 0.68 -13.36
C ASP A 32 4.29 0.36 -13.52
N PHE A 33 3.64 1.15 -14.37
CA PHE A 33 2.24 0.96 -14.72
C PHE A 33 2.00 -0.13 -15.78
N GLY A 34 2.96 -1.03 -16.02
CA GLY A 34 2.89 -2.03 -17.10
C GLY A 34 1.74 -3.02 -16.96
N LEU A 35 1.30 -3.27 -15.72
CA LEU A 35 0.17 -4.13 -15.38
C LEU A 35 -1.11 -3.36 -15.03
N SER A 36 -1.03 -2.03 -14.99
CA SER A 36 -2.12 -1.20 -14.54
C SER A 36 -3.27 -1.17 -15.55
N GLY A 37 -4.50 -1.06 -15.06
CA GLY A 37 -5.68 -1.08 -15.91
C GLY A 37 -6.95 -0.56 -15.22
N PRO A 38 -8.02 -0.29 -15.99
CA PRO A 38 -9.32 0.07 -15.43
C PRO A 38 -9.85 -1.08 -14.56
N ALA A 39 -10.29 -0.76 -13.34
CA ALA A 39 -10.81 -1.72 -12.38
C ALA A 39 -12.05 -2.48 -12.93
N ASP A 40 -12.85 -1.79 -13.75
CA ASP A 40 -14.14 -2.23 -14.31
C ASP A 40 -14.03 -3.04 -15.61
N LYS A 41 -12.84 -3.14 -16.22
CA LYS A 41 -12.63 -3.82 -17.52
C LYS A 41 -11.76 -5.07 -17.43
N GLN A 42 -11.70 -5.70 -16.25
CA GLN A 42 -10.88 -6.89 -16.02
C GLN A 42 -11.63 -8.17 -16.37
N ASN A 43 -10.92 -9.17 -16.87
CA ASN A 43 -11.49 -10.47 -17.18
C ASN A 43 -11.20 -11.46 -16.06
N SER A 44 -12.14 -12.37 -15.77
CA SER A 44 -11.94 -13.44 -14.76
C SER A 44 -10.85 -14.45 -15.14
N ASN A 45 -10.37 -14.42 -16.39
CA ASN A 45 -9.26 -15.26 -16.86
C ASN A 45 -7.89 -14.58 -16.71
N ASP A 46 -7.84 -13.34 -16.22
CA ASP A 46 -6.58 -12.66 -15.97
C ASP A 46 -5.82 -13.42 -14.87
N LYS A 47 -4.54 -13.70 -15.11
CA LYS A 47 -3.69 -14.32 -14.09
C LYS A 47 -3.48 -13.35 -12.94
N ILE A 48 -3.22 -13.89 -11.75
CA ILE A 48 -2.76 -13.10 -10.60
C ILE A 48 -1.31 -12.66 -10.90
N TYR A 49 -1.04 -11.37 -10.73
CA TYR A 49 0.27 -10.76 -10.94
C TYR A 49 0.75 -10.02 -9.68
N GLY A 50 2.05 -9.71 -9.66
CA GLY A 50 2.68 -8.89 -8.64
C GLY A 50 3.35 -9.67 -7.51
N VAL A 51 3.85 -8.93 -6.53
CA VAL A 51 4.72 -9.48 -5.47
C VAL A 51 3.89 -10.00 -4.29
N LEU A 52 3.97 -11.31 -4.03
CA LEU A 52 3.03 -12.06 -3.18
C LEU A 52 2.59 -11.38 -1.86
N PRO A 53 3.48 -10.89 -0.99
CA PRO A 53 3.08 -10.23 0.26
C PRO A 53 2.17 -9.01 0.10
N TYR A 54 2.24 -8.33 -1.05
CA TYR A 54 1.52 -7.11 -1.34
C TYR A 54 0.17 -7.37 -2.02
N ILE A 55 -0.10 -8.61 -2.45
CA ILE A 55 -1.34 -8.97 -3.12
C ILE A 55 -2.44 -9.12 -2.05
N ALA A 56 -3.59 -8.46 -2.29
CA ALA A 56 -4.72 -8.49 -1.38
C ALA A 56 -5.35 -9.90 -1.27
N PRO A 57 -5.88 -10.29 -0.11
CA PRO A 57 -6.39 -11.64 0.12
C PRO A 57 -7.55 -12.02 -0.80
N GLU A 58 -8.42 -11.08 -1.16
CA GLU A 58 -9.50 -11.32 -2.12
C GLU A 58 -8.97 -11.65 -3.52
N VAL A 59 -7.89 -10.98 -3.93
CA VAL A 59 -7.23 -11.24 -5.21
C VAL A 59 -6.52 -12.59 -5.21
N LEU A 60 -5.85 -12.95 -4.10
CA LEU A 60 -5.27 -14.27 -3.91
C LEU A 60 -6.32 -15.39 -3.96
N ASN A 61 -7.57 -15.10 -3.57
CA ASN A 61 -8.72 -16.00 -3.69
C ASN A 61 -9.39 -15.97 -5.07
N GLY A 62 -8.83 -15.25 -6.04
CA GLY A 62 -9.30 -15.23 -7.43
C GLY A 62 -10.32 -14.13 -7.75
N GLU A 63 -10.56 -13.18 -6.83
CA GLU A 63 -11.31 -11.97 -7.16
C GLU A 63 -10.47 -11.00 -8.02
N LEU A 64 -11.16 -10.07 -8.69
CA LEU A 64 -10.50 -9.07 -9.53
C LEU A 64 -9.79 -8.01 -8.68
N TYR A 65 -8.73 -7.41 -9.22
CA TYR A 65 -8.09 -6.27 -8.58
C TYR A 65 -9.06 -5.09 -8.47
N THR A 66 -8.92 -4.31 -7.42
CA THR A 66 -9.74 -3.10 -7.19
C THR A 66 -8.85 -1.97 -6.69
N LEU A 67 -9.38 -0.75 -6.65
CA LEU A 67 -8.66 0.35 -5.98
C LEU A 67 -8.34 -0.03 -4.52
N SER A 68 -9.27 -0.75 -3.86
CA SER A 68 -9.07 -1.25 -2.50
C SER A 68 -7.98 -2.32 -2.40
N SER A 69 -7.67 -3.06 -3.47
CA SER A 69 -6.53 -4.00 -3.44
C SER A 69 -5.20 -3.27 -3.44
N ASP A 70 -5.07 -2.15 -4.18
CA ASP A 70 -3.86 -1.31 -4.09
C ASP A 70 -3.71 -0.67 -2.70
N ILE A 71 -4.83 -0.34 -2.03
CA ILE A 71 -4.82 0.15 -0.63
C ILE A 71 -4.30 -0.93 0.33
N TYR A 72 -4.65 -2.19 0.10
CA TYR A 72 -4.07 -3.29 0.89
C TYR A 72 -2.54 -3.30 0.74
N SER A 73 -2.04 -3.22 -0.49
CA SER A 73 -0.61 -3.18 -0.78
C SER A 73 0.07 -1.99 -0.11
N PHE A 74 -0.59 -0.81 -0.08
CA PHE A 74 -0.10 0.35 0.67
C PHE A 74 0.05 0.06 2.17
N GLY A 75 -0.89 -0.66 2.78
CA GLY A 75 -0.78 -1.08 4.18
C GLY A 75 0.40 -2.01 4.45
N VAL A 76 0.76 -2.87 3.49
CA VAL A 76 1.96 -3.72 3.57
C VAL A 76 3.23 -2.88 3.45
N ILE A 77 3.27 -1.91 2.52
CA ILE A 77 4.38 -0.94 2.40
C ILE A 77 4.57 -0.15 3.70
N MET A 78 3.48 0.23 4.38
CA MET A 78 3.58 0.89 5.69
C MET A 78 4.28 0.01 6.74
N ALA A 79 3.96 -1.28 6.78
CA ALA A 79 4.61 -2.21 7.71
C ALA A 79 6.10 -2.44 7.36
N GLU A 80 6.42 -2.57 6.07
CA GLU A 80 7.79 -2.64 5.57
C GLU A 80 8.59 -1.39 5.95
N TYR A 81 8.06 -0.19 5.73
CA TYR A 81 8.75 1.05 6.10
C TYR A 81 8.96 1.18 7.61
N SER A 82 8.03 0.65 8.40
CA SER A 82 8.11 0.60 9.85
C SER A 82 9.20 -0.35 10.36
N THR A 83 9.42 -1.48 9.70
CA THR A 83 10.43 -2.48 10.10
C THR A 83 11.80 -2.25 9.46
N GLY A 84 11.84 -1.64 8.28
CA GLY A 84 13.02 -1.57 7.42
C GLY A 84 13.33 -2.90 6.71
N ASN A 85 12.48 -3.91 6.83
CA ASN A 85 12.68 -5.24 6.26
C ASN A 85 11.56 -5.56 5.27
N PRO A 86 11.82 -6.38 4.23
CA PRO A 86 10.78 -6.91 3.37
C PRO A 86 9.64 -7.57 4.18
N PRO A 87 8.38 -7.44 3.74
CA PRO A 87 7.26 -8.09 4.42
C PRO A 87 7.45 -9.62 4.39
N PHE A 88 7.30 -10.26 5.55
CA PHE A 88 7.52 -11.70 5.72
C PHE A 88 8.93 -12.17 5.34
N TYR A 89 9.96 -11.36 5.58
CA TYR A 89 11.37 -11.68 5.28
C TYR A 89 11.89 -13.01 5.85
N ASP A 90 11.18 -13.58 6.83
CA ASP A 90 11.48 -14.84 7.51
C ASP A 90 10.68 -16.04 6.96
N LYS A 91 9.85 -15.84 5.94
CA LYS A 91 8.99 -16.88 5.34
C LYS A 91 9.29 -17.05 3.84
N ASN A 92 9.02 -18.26 3.34
CA ASN A 92 9.02 -18.49 1.90
C ASN A 92 7.81 -17.82 1.25
N HIS A 93 8.01 -17.17 0.11
CA HIS A 93 6.93 -16.52 -0.65
C HIS A 93 6.27 -17.53 -1.59
N ASP A 94 5.56 -18.50 -1.00
CA ASP A 94 4.92 -19.60 -1.70
C ASP A 94 3.41 -19.67 -1.41
N VAL A 95 2.77 -20.75 -1.87
CA VAL A 95 1.33 -20.98 -1.68
C VAL A 95 0.95 -21.05 -0.19
N SER A 96 1.84 -21.49 0.69
CA SER A 96 1.56 -21.51 2.13
C SER A 96 1.42 -20.09 2.67
N LEU A 97 2.31 -19.17 2.28
CA LEU A 97 2.19 -17.77 2.67
C LEU A 97 0.92 -17.13 2.10
N ALA A 98 0.56 -17.45 0.85
CA ALA A 98 -0.69 -16.97 0.25
C ALA A 98 -1.92 -17.38 1.08
N LEU A 99 -1.98 -18.65 1.49
CA LEU A 99 -3.06 -19.17 2.34
C LEU A 99 -3.08 -18.51 3.72
N ASP A 100 -1.91 -18.32 4.34
CA ASP A 100 -1.82 -17.63 5.62
C ASP A 100 -2.35 -16.19 5.53
N ILE A 101 -2.01 -15.46 4.46
CA ILE A 101 -2.51 -14.09 4.21
C ILE A 101 -4.03 -14.09 4.07
N CYS A 102 -4.59 -15.03 3.30
CA CYS A 102 -6.03 -15.22 3.16
C CYS A 102 -6.70 -15.52 4.52
N ASN A 103 -6.00 -16.24 5.40
CA ASN A 103 -6.46 -16.56 6.76
C ASN A 103 -6.22 -15.43 7.79
N GLY A 104 -5.75 -14.27 7.35
CA GLY A 104 -5.62 -13.08 8.20
C GLY A 104 -4.20 -12.79 8.69
N LEU A 105 -3.18 -13.53 8.24
CA LEU A 105 -1.79 -13.17 8.52
C LEU A 105 -1.47 -11.78 7.95
N ARG A 106 -0.79 -10.95 8.73
CA ARG A 106 -0.34 -9.60 8.36
C ARG A 106 1.12 -9.41 8.72
N PRO A 107 1.87 -8.56 7.99
CA PRO A 107 3.25 -8.24 8.32
C PRO A 107 3.35 -7.58 9.70
N GLU A 108 4.47 -7.83 10.37
CA GLU A 108 4.78 -7.22 11.66
C GLU A 108 5.24 -5.76 11.50
N PHE A 109 5.25 -5.02 12.61
CA PHE A 109 5.72 -3.64 12.67
C PHE A 109 6.98 -3.54 13.53
N GLY A 110 7.87 -2.62 13.16
CA GLY A 110 9.12 -2.38 13.89
C GLY A 110 8.87 -1.90 15.32
N LYS A 111 9.83 -2.16 16.21
CA LYS A 111 9.79 -1.70 17.61
C LYS A 111 9.70 -0.17 17.66
N GLY A 112 8.80 0.35 18.49
CA GLY A 112 8.60 1.81 18.64
C GLY A 112 7.67 2.44 17.60
N THR A 113 7.12 1.66 16.66
CA THR A 113 6.14 2.17 15.69
C THR A 113 4.91 2.73 16.41
N PRO A 114 4.51 3.99 16.15
CA PRO A 114 3.37 4.61 16.80
C PRO A 114 2.06 3.86 16.57
N GLU A 115 1.22 3.79 17.60
CA GLU A 115 -0.03 3.03 17.54
C GLU A 115 -1.02 3.56 16.49
N PHE A 116 -1.07 4.88 16.27
CA PHE A 116 -1.91 5.46 15.22
C PHE A 116 -1.49 4.98 13.82
N TYR A 117 -0.18 4.78 13.60
CA TYR A 117 0.36 4.32 12.33
C TYR A 117 0.00 2.85 12.08
N LYS A 118 0.15 2.01 13.11
CA LYS A 118 -0.27 0.60 13.06
C LYS A 118 -1.76 0.48 12.79
N LYS A 119 -2.60 1.25 13.49
CA LYS A 119 -4.06 1.26 13.27
C LYS A 119 -4.42 1.63 11.84
N LEU A 120 -3.75 2.63 11.27
CA LEU A 120 -3.96 3.03 9.89
C LEU A 120 -3.54 1.91 8.92
N ALA A 121 -2.35 1.35 9.09
CA ALA A 121 -1.86 0.25 8.26
C ALA A 121 -2.75 -1.01 8.35
N TYR A 122 -3.22 -1.38 9.54
CA TYR A 122 -4.18 -2.48 9.70
C TYR A 122 -5.54 -2.18 9.05
N ARG A 123 -6.01 -0.92 9.08
CA ARG A 123 -7.22 -0.52 8.36
C ARG A 123 -7.03 -0.64 6.84
N CYS A 124 -5.86 -0.29 6.32
CA CYS A 124 -5.51 -0.53 4.91
C CYS A 124 -5.47 -2.02 4.59
N MET A 125 -4.95 -2.87 5.48
CA MET A 125 -4.86 -4.32 5.27
C MET A 125 -6.10 -5.11 5.73
N ASN A 126 -7.26 -4.46 5.90
CA ASN A 126 -8.47 -5.15 6.34
C ASN A 126 -8.85 -6.26 5.35
N ALA A 127 -9.28 -7.42 5.85
CA ALA A 127 -9.71 -8.55 5.02
C ALA A 127 -10.90 -8.18 4.12
N ASN A 128 -11.83 -7.36 4.61
CA ASN A 128 -12.92 -6.82 3.81
C ASN A 128 -12.46 -5.57 3.04
N PRO A 129 -12.41 -5.60 1.69
CA PRO A 129 -11.96 -4.47 0.88
C PRO A 129 -12.82 -3.20 1.06
N ASN A 130 -14.09 -3.35 1.47
CA ASN A 130 -15.00 -2.22 1.72
C ASN A 130 -14.73 -1.50 3.05
N GLN A 131 -13.94 -2.10 3.95
CA GLN A 131 -13.54 -1.48 5.22
C GLN A 131 -12.20 -0.74 5.13
N ARG A 132 -11.52 -0.85 3.98
CA ARG A 132 -10.27 -0.14 3.70
C ARG A 132 -10.58 1.33 3.39
N PRO A 133 -9.71 2.27 3.78
CA PRO A 133 -9.88 3.66 3.41
C PRO A 133 -9.67 3.86 1.91
N THR A 134 -10.23 4.92 1.35
CA THR A 134 -9.87 5.37 0.00
C THR A 134 -8.55 6.13 0.00
N SER A 135 -7.92 6.30 -1.17
CA SER A 135 -6.74 7.15 -1.31
C SER A 135 -6.99 8.59 -0.85
N ASP A 136 -8.20 9.10 -1.07
CA ASP A 136 -8.60 10.46 -0.65
C ASP A 136 -8.71 10.56 0.87
N GLU A 137 -9.29 9.54 1.52
CA GLU A 137 -9.31 9.47 2.99
C GLU A 137 -7.89 9.38 3.56
N LEU A 138 -7.01 8.58 2.97
CA LEU A 138 -5.59 8.48 3.39
C LEU A 138 -4.87 9.83 3.27
N ASN A 139 -5.05 10.53 2.15
CA ASN A 139 -4.46 11.85 1.95
C ASN A 139 -4.95 12.87 3.00
N SER A 140 -6.24 12.80 3.37
CA SER A 140 -6.82 13.66 4.40
C SER A 140 -6.25 13.41 5.81
N VAL A 141 -5.76 12.20 6.09
CA VAL A 141 -5.10 11.83 7.36
C VAL A 141 -3.61 12.20 7.35
N ALA A 142 -2.96 12.04 6.20
CA ALA A 142 -1.53 12.30 6.02
C ALA A 142 -1.18 13.80 6.11
N ILE A 143 -2.00 14.68 5.54
CA ILE A 143 -1.75 16.14 5.53
C ILE A 143 -1.67 16.72 6.96
N PRO A 144 -2.62 16.43 7.87
CA PRO A 144 -2.50 16.84 9.27
C PRO A 144 -1.26 16.27 9.96
N ALA A 145 -0.98 14.97 9.79
CA ALA A 145 0.16 14.32 10.44
C ALA A 145 1.52 14.91 9.98
N ALA A 146 1.69 15.14 8.68
CA ALA A 146 2.91 15.75 8.11
C ALA A 146 3.06 17.22 8.52
N THR A 147 1.95 17.97 8.60
CA THR A 147 1.94 19.37 9.04
C THR A 147 2.30 19.46 10.53
N THR A 148 1.77 18.57 11.36
CA THR A 148 2.12 18.47 12.78
C THR A 148 3.60 18.11 12.96
N ALA A 149 4.11 17.12 12.23
CA ALA A 149 5.53 16.75 12.29
C ALA A 149 6.46 17.91 11.89
N LYS A 150 6.16 18.62 10.78
CA LYS A 150 6.90 19.81 10.36
C LYS A 150 6.85 20.93 11.41
N LYS A 151 5.70 21.17 12.05
CA LYS A 151 5.54 22.18 13.11
C LYS A 151 6.35 21.85 14.37
N TYR A 152 6.35 20.58 14.79
CA TYR A 152 7.19 20.12 15.91
C TYR A 152 8.68 20.29 15.60
N GLN A 153 9.09 19.94 14.38
CA GLN A 153 10.48 20.07 13.95
C GLN A 153 10.90 21.55 13.89
N SER A 154 10.06 22.45 13.38
CA SER A 154 10.34 23.90 13.40
C SER A 154 10.43 24.47 14.82
N LEU A 155 9.63 23.97 15.78
CA LEU A 155 9.68 24.41 17.18
C LEU A 155 10.95 23.94 17.91
N LEU A 156 11.49 22.78 17.53
CA LEU A 156 12.76 22.29 18.07
C LEU A 156 13.95 23.12 17.58
N TYR A 157 13.92 23.61 16.34
CA TYR A 157 14.98 24.46 15.77
C TYR A 157 14.81 25.96 16.04
N SER A 158 13.66 26.42 16.52
CA SER A 158 13.44 27.82 16.90
C SER A 158 13.76 28.12 18.37
N ASN A 159 14.08 27.10 19.18
CA ASN A 159 14.43 27.20 20.60
C ASN A 159 15.89 26.81 20.89
N SER A 160 16.71 26.76 19.84
CA SER A 160 18.15 26.46 19.87
C SER A 160 18.97 27.64 19.37
#